data_AF-A0A5E5QQN7-F1
#
_entry.id   AF-A0A5E5QQN7-F1
#
_cell.length_a   1.000
_cell.length_b   1.000
_cell.length_c   1.000
_cell.angle_alpha   90.00
_cell.angle_beta   90.00
_cell.angle_gamma   90.00
#
_symmetry.space_group_name_H-M   'P 1'
#
loop_
_entity.id
_entity.type
_entity.pdbx_description
1 polymer ?
#
loop_
_entity_poly.entity_id
_entity_poly.type
_entity_poly.pdbx_seq_one_letter_code
_entity_poly.pdbx_strand_id
1 'polypeptide(L)' 'MLLEFSVTNFRSIKEKQTLSLLKTKKNELENNFTAIPLSTGKNLDVLNSAVIYGANASGKSNLIKALGA' A
#
# COMPACT_ATOMS: atom_id res chain seq x y z
N MET A 1 -6.57 -3.82 -8.76
CA MET A 1 -5.60 -2.82 -8.27
C MET A 1 -5.76 -2.68 -6.77
N LEU A 2 -4.67 -2.64 -6.00
CA LEU A 2 -4.72 -2.48 -4.55
C LEU A 2 -4.73 -0.99 -4.19
N LEU A 3 -5.74 -0.53 -3.44
CA LEU A 3 -5.80 0.86 -2.94
C LEU A 3 -5.26 0.95 -1.52
N GLU A 4 -5.76 0.09 -0.65
CA GLU A 4 -5.37 0.02 0.75
C GLU A 4 -5.51 -1.42 1.24
N PHE A 5 -4.60 -1.83 2.11
CA PHE A 5 -4.68 -3.09 2.84
C PHE A 5 -4.39 -2.83 4.32
N SER A 6 -5.20 -3.42 5.19
CA SER A 6 -4.96 -3.40 6.63
C SER A 6 -4.94 -4.81 7.20
N VAL A 7 -4.02 -5.05 8.13
CA VAL A 7 -3.94 -6.31 8.89
C VAL A 7 -3.68 -6.00 10.36
N THR A 8 -4.28 -6.78 11.24
CA THR A 8 -4.03 -6.78 12.69
C THR A 8 -4.01 -8.20 13.21
N ASN A 9 -3.32 -8.46 14.31
CA ASN A 9 -3.24 -9.77 14.95
C ASN A 9 -2.95 -10.95 13.98
N PHE A 10 -1.91 -10.82 13.16
CA PHE A 10 -1.50 -11.82 12.17
C PHE A 10 -0.02 -12.15 12.28
N ARG A 11 0.30 -13.39 12.69
CA ARG A 11 1.68 -13.85 12.92
C ARG A 11 2.45 -12.85 13.81
N SER A 12 3.47 -12.18 13.26
CA SER A 12 4.29 -11.22 14.01
C SER A 12 3.71 -9.80 14.03
N ILE A 13 2.53 -9.57 13.45
CA ILE A 13 1.84 -8.27 13.43
C ILE A 13 0.81 -8.26 14.55
N LYS A 14 1.11 -7.56 15.64
CA LYS A 14 0.17 -7.41 16.77
C LYS A 14 -0.82 -6.29 16.50
N GLU A 15 -0.31 -5.07 16.34
CA GLU A 15 -1.11 -3.86 16.12
C GLU A 15 -1.46 -3.66 14.64
N LYS A 16 -2.57 -2.96 14.36
CA LYS A 16 -3.03 -2.67 13.00
C LYS A 16 -1.93 -2.00 12.18
N GLN A 17 -1.59 -2.60 11.04
CA GLN A 17 -0.72 -2.02 10.02
C GLN A 17 -1.54 -1.74 8.77
N THR A 18 -1.31 -0.58 8.14
CA THR A 18 -1.98 -0.20 6.89
C THR A 18 -0.95 0.07 5.80
N LEU A 19 -1.07 -0.62 4.68
CA LEU A 19 -0.37 -0.33 3.43
C LEU A 19 -1.33 0.42 2.51
N SER A 20 -1.09 1.72 2.31
CA SER A 20 -1.87 2.56 1.39
C SER A 20 -1.08 2.83 0.11
N LEU A 21 -1.71 2.62 -1.05
CA LEU A 21 -1.19 2.93 -2.37
C LEU A 21 -1.88 4.19 -2.95
N LEU A 22 -2.54 5.00 -2.13
CA LEU A 22 -3.00 6.32 -2.56
C LEU A 22 -1.79 7.22 -2.80
N LYS A 23 -1.75 7.90 -3.94
CA LYS A 23 -0.66 8.82 -4.25
C LYS A 23 -0.73 10.02 -3.30
N THR A 24 0.41 10.39 -2.73
CA THR A 24 0.54 11.62 -1.95
C THR A 24 0.88 12.81 -2.85
N LYS A 25 0.98 14.02 -2.30
CA LYS A 25 1.40 15.21 -3.08
C LYS A 25 2.88 15.17 -3.51
N LYS A 26 3.65 14.16 -3.08
CA LYS A 26 5.07 14.01 -3.42
C LYS A 26 5.22 13.41 -4.82
N ASN A 27 6.15 13.97 -5.60
CA ASN A 27 6.40 13.59 -6.99
C ASN A 27 7.83 13.07 -7.21
N GLU A 28 8.43 12.40 -6.21
CA GLU A 28 9.79 11.87 -6.31
C GLU A 28 9.93 10.79 -7.41
N LEU A 29 8.84 10.09 -7.74
CA LEU A 29 8.74 9.09 -8.80
C LEU A 29 7.55 9.40 -9.72
N GLU A 30 7.72 10.35 -10.62
CA GLU A 30 6.65 10.90 -11.48
C GLU A 30 5.94 9.83 -12.34
N ASN A 31 6.61 8.71 -12.64
CA ASN A 31 6.03 7.63 -13.45
C ASN A 31 5.41 6.48 -12.64
N ASN A 32 5.44 6.54 -11.30
CA ASN A 32 4.92 5.47 -10.42
C ASN A 32 3.48 5.71 -9.96
N PHE A 33 2.64 6.30 -10.80
CA PHE A 33 1.21 6.41 -10.49
C PHE A 33 0.35 6.30 -11.75
N THR A 34 -0.92 5.97 -11.56
CA THR A 34 -1.97 6.02 -12.57
C THR A 34 -3.10 6.91 -12.05
N ALA A 35 -3.67 7.74 -12.92
CA ALA A 35 -4.87 8.51 -12.60
C ALA A 35 -6.10 7.69 -13.02
N ILE A 36 -7.00 7.41 -12.08
CA ILE A 36 -8.26 6.72 -12.35
C ILE A 36 -9.38 7.75 -12.41
N PRO A 37 -10.08 7.89 -13.55
CA PRO A 37 -11.23 8.78 -13.63
C PRO A 37 -12.39 8.21 -12.81
N LEU A 38 -12.97 9.05 -11.95
CA LEU A 38 -14.16 8.73 -11.16
C LEU A 38 -15.41 9.30 -11.84
N SER A 39 -16.57 8.68 -11.58
CA SER A 39 -17.88 9.17 -12.03
C SER A 39 -18.22 10.57 -11.50
N THR A 40 -17.50 11.05 -10.49
CA THR A 40 -17.62 12.40 -9.92
C THR A 40 -16.91 13.47 -10.76
N GLY A 41 -16.28 13.10 -11.88
CA GLY A 41 -15.47 14.01 -12.71
C GLY A 41 -14.09 14.32 -12.13
N LYS A 42 -13.71 13.68 -11.02
CA LYS A 42 -12.38 13.79 -10.40
C LYS A 42 -11.48 12.62 -10.80
N ASN A 43 -10.18 12.81 -10.70
CA ASN A 43 -9.21 11.73 -10.83
C ASN A 43 -8.74 11.27 -9.44
N LEU A 44 -8.65 9.95 -9.27
CA LEU A 44 -7.99 9.31 -8.14
C LEU A 44 -6.60 8.87 -8.57
N ASP A 45 -5.58 9.57 -8.07
CA ASP A 45 -4.20 9.20 -8.31
C ASP A 45 -3.77 8.07 -7.35
N VAL A 46 -3.24 6.99 -7.93
CA VAL A 46 -2.89 5.75 -7.22
C VAL A 46 -1.53 5.26 -7.65
N LEU A 47 -0.75 4.74 -6.70
CA LEU A 47 0.59 4.23 -6.96
C LEU A 47 0.54 2.91 -7.74
N ASN A 48 1.43 2.76 -8.72
CA ASN A 48 1.52 1.53 -9.51
C ASN A 48 2.28 0.42 -8.75
N SER A 49 3.21 0.82 -7.90
CA SER A 49 4.05 -0.08 -7.11
C SER A 49 4.47 0.57 -5.80
N ALA A 50 4.82 -0.27 -4.82
CA ALA A 50 5.36 0.15 -3.53
C ALA A 50 6.42 -0.85 -3.07
N VAL A 51 7.37 -0.38 -2.26
CA VAL A 51 8.44 -1.20 -1.67
C VAL A 51 8.29 -1.19 -0.15
N ILE A 52 8.39 -2.37 0.47
CA ILE A 52 8.39 -2.52 1.93
C ILE A 52 9.81 -2.89 2.38
N TYR A 53 10.46 -1.97 3.09
CA TYR A 53 11.80 -2.15 3.65
C TYR A 53 11.78 -2.17 5.18
N GLY A 54 12.88 -2.62 5.79
CA GLY A 54 13.00 -2.72 7.25
C GLY A 54 13.97 -3.82 7.68
N ALA A 55 14.36 -3.82 8.95
CA ALA A 55 15.31 -4.78 9.53
C ALA A 55 14.86 -6.25 9.40
N ASN A 56 15.78 -7.19 9.59
CA ASN A 56 15.45 -8.61 9.64
C ASN A 56 14.43 -8.89 10.76
N ALA A 57 13.54 -9.85 10.54
CA ALA A 57 12.43 -10.20 11.43
C ALA A 57 11.39 -9.10 11.70
N SER A 58 11.44 -7.94 11.03
CA SER A 58 10.48 -6.84 11.23
C SER A 58 9.05 -7.08 10.70
N GLY A 59 8.71 -8.31 10.30
CA GLY A 59 7.36 -8.66 9.85
C GLY A 59 7.01 -8.39 8.38
N LYS A 60 7.96 -7.92 7.54
CA LYS A 60 7.72 -7.60 6.11
C LYS A 60 7.06 -8.73 5.33
N SER A 61 7.62 -9.94 5.41
CA SER A 61 7.06 -11.11 4.72
C SER A 61 5.70 -11.51 5.30
N ASN A 62 5.43 -11.23 6.58
CA ASN A 62 4.13 -11.52 7.18
C ASN A 62 3.05 -10.54 6.70
N LEU A 63 3.39 -9.27 6.45
CA LEU A 63 2.48 -8.31 5.82
C LEU A 63 2.05 -8.80 4.43
N ILE A 64 3.00 -9.28 3.61
CA ILE A 64 2.69 -9.84 2.28
C ILE A 64 1.88 -11.13 2.37
N LYS A 65 2.25 -12.05 3.28
CA LYS A 65 1.50 -13.30 3.45
C LYS A 65 0.06 -13.07 3.95
N ALA A 66 -0.23 -11.92 4.58
CA ALA A 66 -1.58 -11.58 5.00
C ALA A 66 -2.50 -11.19 3.82
N LEU A 67 -1.94 -10.82 2.66
CA LEU A 67 -2.74 -10.49 1.47
C LEU A 67 -3.45 -11.72 0.85
N GLY A 68 -2.92 -12.93 1.09
CA GLY A 68 -3.47 -14.17 0.57
C GLY A 68 -4.02 -15.11 1.66
N ALA A 69 -4.16 -14.62 2.89
CA ALA A 69 -4.80 -15.33 4.00
C ALA A 69 -6.29 -15.01 4.02
#